data_AF-A0A396TU14-F1
#
_entry.id   AF-A0A396TU14-F1
#
_cell.length_a   1.000
_cell.length_b   1.000
_cell.length_c   1.000
_cell.angle_alpha   90.00
_cell.angle_beta   90.00
_cell.angle_gamma   90.00
#
_symmetry.space_group_name_H-M   'P 1'
#
loop_
_entity.id
_entity.type
_entity.pdbx_description
1 polymer ?
#
loop_
_entity_poly.entity_id
_entity_poly.type
_entity_poly.pdbx_seq_one_letter_code
_entity_poly.pdbx_strand_id
1 'polypeptide(L)'
;MTAKKTELFNSRVSFLKLPVVWITIATVLAFAIIEFFIIYNNGHYISCHTAECYNTFISDFKFPLGVATLLIPILAIYAAQHRSEISVAQIEATESQNIFANYYKHLEEFKVLLEDQNIISEIENYRQLHLSLFIDVKSGNYEIQESTRGFIISNLLSVYSRLKEVEELSHNLLDSNEKQSIKKRKILSAFVLAYEPIKKLREHFKFTPKDLDTITTEGLSELVDKVHLYSYISGISHSVSNLMEVSKFCGEFKVPLIMVALSELEEENGLIHGIPTDRSYKLNLPQISNDGERRRVTKTFSINTTLKN
;
A
#
# COMPACT_ATOMS: atom_id res chain seq x y z
N MET A 1 3.91 -17.02 17.94
CA MET A 1 3.46 -18.24 18.63
C MET A 1 2.09 -18.63 18.09
N THR A 2 2.03 -19.48 17.07
CA THR A 2 0.76 -20.07 16.61
C THR A 2 0.34 -21.11 17.63
N ALA A 3 -0.58 -20.73 18.53
CA ALA A 3 -1.23 -21.68 19.42
C ALA A 3 -1.79 -22.83 18.57
N LYS A 4 -1.38 -24.06 18.87
CA LYS A 4 -1.81 -25.26 18.18
C LYS A 4 -3.33 -25.37 18.37
N LYS A 5 -4.11 -24.86 17.41
CA LYS A 5 -5.58 -24.77 17.49
C LYS A 5 -6.08 -26.19 17.72
N THR A 6 -6.64 -26.45 18.90
CA THR A 6 -7.15 -27.76 19.24
C THR A 6 -8.26 -28.12 18.26
N GLU A 7 -8.18 -29.29 17.64
CA GLU A 7 -9.14 -29.77 16.63
C GLU A 7 -10.60 -29.77 17.11
N LEU A 8 -10.81 -29.64 18.43
CA LEU A 8 -12.10 -29.57 19.09
C LEU A 8 -12.94 -28.33 18.73
N PHE A 9 -12.31 -27.21 18.36
CA PHE A 9 -13.00 -25.98 17.96
C PHE A 9 -12.52 -25.51 16.58
N ASN A 10 -13.12 -26.08 15.52
CA ASN A 10 -12.86 -25.69 14.15
C ASN A 10 -13.98 -24.78 13.62
N SER A 11 -13.67 -23.50 13.37
CA SER A 11 -14.64 -22.53 12.85
C SER A 11 -15.11 -22.79 11.41
N ARG A 12 -14.42 -23.67 10.67
CA ARG A 12 -14.77 -24.02 9.29
C ARG A 12 -15.88 -25.05 9.18
N VAL A 13 -16.21 -25.74 10.26
CA VAL A 13 -17.31 -26.71 10.30
C VAL A 13 -18.55 -26.10 10.95
N SER A 14 -19.73 -26.58 10.54
CA SER A 14 -20.99 -26.16 11.14
C SER A 14 -20.99 -26.41 12.65
N PHE A 15 -21.59 -25.50 13.42
CA PHE A 15 -21.66 -25.55 14.88
C PHE A 15 -22.05 -26.94 15.45
N LEU A 16 -23.12 -27.53 14.90
CA LEU A 16 -23.64 -28.84 15.34
C LEU A 16 -22.76 -30.03 14.92
N LYS A 17 -21.71 -29.82 14.13
CA LYS A 17 -20.73 -30.86 13.78
C LYS A 17 -19.51 -30.84 14.70
N LEU A 18 -19.43 -29.88 15.63
CA LEU A 18 -18.30 -29.77 16.53
C LEU A 18 -18.33 -30.89 17.58
N PRO A 19 -17.24 -31.67 17.75
CA PRO A 19 -17.18 -32.73 18.75
C PRO A 19 -17.46 -32.22 20.17
N VAL A 20 -16.96 -31.02 20.51
CA VAL A 20 -17.17 -30.40 21.82
C VAL A 20 -18.64 -30.19 22.15
N VAL A 21 -19.48 -29.87 21.16
CA VAL A 21 -20.93 -29.67 21.37
C VAL A 21 -21.57 -30.99 21.76
N TRP A 22 -21.27 -32.07 21.03
CA TRP A 22 -21.80 -33.40 21.33
C TRP A 22 -21.28 -33.98 22.63
N ILE A 23 -20.01 -33.79 22.96
CA ILE A 23 -19.43 -34.21 24.25
C ILE A 23 -20.15 -33.50 25.40
N THR A 24 -20.38 -32.20 25.30
CA THR A 24 -21.09 -31.42 26.33
C THR A 24 -22.55 -31.86 26.45
N ILE A 25 -23.26 -32.05 25.33
CA ILE A 25 -24.64 -32.57 25.33
C ILE A 25 -24.70 -33.94 26.01
N ALA A 26 -23.84 -34.87 25.59
CA ALA A 26 -23.81 -36.22 26.13
C ALA A 26 -23.48 -36.23 27.63
N THR A 27 -22.54 -35.39 28.06
CA THR A 27 -22.13 -35.30 29.48
C THR A 27 -23.27 -34.78 30.36
N VAL A 28 -23.91 -33.67 29.98
CA VAL A 28 -25.00 -33.09 30.77
C VAL A 28 -26.22 -34.01 30.78
N LEU A 29 -26.57 -34.63 29.65
CA LEU A 29 -27.68 -35.58 29.58
C LEU A 29 -27.38 -36.85 30.38
N ALA A 30 -26.17 -37.39 30.33
CA ALA A 30 -25.78 -38.55 31.14
C ALA A 30 -25.94 -38.24 32.64
N PHE A 31 -25.54 -37.05 33.08
CA PHE A 31 -25.71 -36.62 34.46
C PHE A 31 -27.19 -36.51 34.86
N ALA A 32 -28.03 -35.87 34.04
CA ALA A 32 -29.47 -35.80 34.27
C ALA A 32 -30.15 -37.18 34.28
N ILE A 33 -29.70 -38.11 33.43
CA ILE A 33 -30.21 -39.50 33.40
C ILE A 33 -29.83 -40.26 34.67
N ILE A 34 -28.60 -40.11 35.16
CA ILE A 34 -28.17 -40.72 36.43
C ILE A 34 -29.05 -40.24 37.59
N GLU A 35 -29.29 -38.93 37.69
CA GLU A 35 -30.17 -38.34 38.70
C GLU A 35 -31.61 -38.86 38.57
N PHE A 36 -32.12 -38.96 37.35
CA PHE A 36 -33.43 -39.54 37.07
C PHE A 36 -33.55 -40.96 37.62
N PHE A 37 -32.57 -41.84 37.34
CA PHE A 37 -32.60 -43.22 37.83
C PHE A 37 -32.46 -43.31 39.35
N ILE A 38 -31.67 -42.44 39.97
CA ILE A 38 -31.56 -42.37 41.44
C ILE A 38 -32.92 -42.02 42.06
N ILE A 39 -33.62 -41.01 41.54
CA ILE A 39 -34.94 -40.62 42.03
C ILE A 39 -35.95 -41.75 41.80
N TYR A 40 -35.99 -42.30 40.58
CA TYR A 40 -36.92 -43.36 40.19
C TYR A 40 -36.83 -44.60 41.08
N ASN A 41 -35.62 -45.08 41.34
CA ASN A 41 -35.40 -46.30 42.13
C ASN A 41 -35.74 -46.14 43.61
N ASN A 42 -35.70 -44.91 44.14
CA ASN A 42 -36.00 -44.62 45.55
C ASN A 42 -37.46 -44.20 45.79
N GLY A 43 -38.20 -43.74 44.77
CA GLY A 43 -39.51 -43.09 44.94
C GLY A 43 -40.74 -44.00 44.92
N HIS A 44 -40.60 -45.32 44.78
CA HIS A 44 -41.74 -46.28 44.74
C HIS A 44 -42.91 -45.86 43.81
N TYR A 45 -42.59 -45.46 42.59
CA TYR A 45 -43.57 -44.94 41.63
C TYR A 45 -44.53 -46.03 41.11
N ILE A 46 -45.81 -45.69 40.98
CA ILE A 46 -46.85 -46.50 40.30
C ILE A 46 -47.21 -45.87 38.95
N SER A 47 -47.56 -46.72 37.98
CA SER A 47 -48.03 -46.23 36.67
C SER A 47 -49.40 -45.57 36.83
N CYS A 48 -49.47 -44.27 36.56
CA CYS A 48 -50.67 -43.47 36.67
C CYS A 48 -50.68 -42.38 35.60
N HIS A 49 -51.84 -42.18 34.96
CA HIS A 49 -52.03 -41.26 33.83
C HIS A 49 -52.99 -40.11 34.15
N THR A 50 -53.21 -39.80 35.42
CA THR A 50 -54.05 -38.66 35.85
C THR A 50 -53.25 -37.36 35.87
N ALA A 51 -53.94 -36.23 35.83
CA ALA A 51 -53.31 -34.91 35.91
C ALA A 51 -52.48 -34.73 37.20
N GLU A 52 -52.94 -35.29 38.31
CA GLU A 52 -52.22 -35.27 39.59
C GLU A 52 -50.87 -35.99 39.49
N CYS A 53 -50.84 -37.16 38.83
CA CYS A 53 -49.61 -37.94 38.65
C CYS A 53 -48.58 -37.21 37.76
N TYR A 54 -49.02 -36.47 36.73
CA TYR A 54 -48.12 -35.60 35.96
C TYR A 54 -47.54 -34.44 36.78
N ASN A 55 -48.34 -33.83 37.67
CA ASN A 55 -47.85 -32.78 38.56
C ASN A 55 -46.80 -33.30 39.55
N THR A 56 -47.04 -34.48 40.13
CA THR A 56 -46.06 -35.15 41.01
C THR A 56 -44.78 -35.51 40.24
N PHE A 57 -44.90 -36.03 39.01
CA PHE A 57 -43.74 -36.28 38.16
C PHE A 57 -42.91 -35.01 37.91
N ILE A 58 -43.55 -33.91 37.52
CA ILE A 58 -42.83 -32.65 37.30
C ILE A 58 -42.19 -32.15 38.61
N SER A 59 -42.90 -32.26 39.74
CA SER A 59 -42.38 -31.83 41.05
C SER A 59 -41.14 -32.63 41.48
N ASP A 60 -41.17 -33.94 41.29
CA ASP A 60 -40.10 -34.85 41.72
C ASP A 60 -38.90 -34.81 40.77
N PHE A 61 -39.15 -34.73 39.46
CA PHE A 61 -38.10 -34.70 38.43
C PHE A 61 -37.68 -33.29 38.00
N LYS A 62 -38.10 -32.24 38.71
CA LYS A 62 -37.70 -30.85 38.42
C LYS A 62 -36.18 -30.66 38.42
N PHE A 63 -35.45 -31.42 39.25
CA PHE A 63 -34.01 -31.29 39.37
C PHE A 63 -33.26 -31.81 38.13
N PRO A 64 -33.43 -33.07 37.70
CA PRO A 64 -32.80 -33.55 36.45
C PRO A 64 -33.28 -32.79 35.21
N LEU A 65 -34.54 -32.34 35.19
CA LEU A 65 -35.03 -31.43 34.14
C LEU A 65 -34.28 -30.09 34.17
N GLY A 66 -34.07 -29.51 35.35
CA GLY A 66 -33.28 -28.30 35.56
C GLY A 66 -31.84 -28.45 35.05
N VAL A 67 -31.18 -29.56 35.37
CA VAL A 67 -29.85 -29.89 34.84
C VAL A 67 -29.86 -29.96 33.32
N ALA A 68 -30.83 -30.66 32.71
CA ALA A 68 -30.95 -30.73 31.26
C ALA A 68 -31.17 -29.33 30.64
N THR A 69 -31.92 -28.44 31.29
CA THR A 69 -32.13 -27.07 30.81
C THR A 69 -30.87 -26.21 30.80
N LEU A 70 -29.82 -26.55 31.57
CA LEU A 70 -28.52 -25.88 31.51
C LEU A 70 -27.86 -26.00 30.12
N LEU A 71 -28.27 -26.97 29.31
CA LEU A 71 -27.82 -27.04 27.92
C LEU A 71 -28.17 -25.79 27.13
N ILE A 72 -29.28 -25.12 27.41
CA ILE A 72 -29.70 -23.92 26.68
C ILE A 72 -28.65 -22.80 26.81
N PRO A 73 -28.31 -22.29 28.01
CA PRO A 73 -27.31 -21.24 28.15
C PRO A 73 -25.91 -21.69 27.74
N ILE A 74 -25.53 -22.95 27.98
CA ILE A 74 -24.21 -23.47 27.58
C ILE A 74 -24.05 -23.48 26.05
N LEU A 75 -25.04 -24.03 25.34
CA LEU A 75 -25.03 -24.07 23.88
C LEU A 75 -25.14 -22.66 23.28
N ALA A 76 -25.87 -21.75 23.92
CA ALA A 76 -25.93 -20.36 23.49
C ALA A 76 -24.55 -19.67 23.55
N ILE A 77 -23.78 -19.89 24.63
CA ILE A 77 -22.41 -19.36 24.74
C ILE A 77 -21.50 -19.97 23.66
N TYR A 78 -21.56 -21.28 23.43
CA TYR A 78 -20.75 -21.92 22.39
C TYR A 78 -21.12 -21.42 20.98
N ALA A 79 -22.41 -21.21 20.70
CA ALA A 79 -22.86 -20.67 19.43
C ALA A 79 -22.38 -19.23 19.22
N ALA A 80 -22.41 -18.40 20.27
CA ALA A 80 -21.88 -17.04 20.23
C ALA A 80 -20.36 -17.04 19.96
N GLN A 81 -19.60 -17.89 20.65
CA GLN A 81 -18.16 -18.03 20.43
C GLN A 81 -17.85 -18.52 19.01
N HIS A 82 -18.57 -19.53 18.51
CA HIS A 82 -18.39 -20.04 17.15
C HIS A 82 -18.63 -18.97 16.08
N ARG A 83 -19.66 -18.13 16.24
CA ARG A 83 -19.91 -16.98 15.36
C ARG A 83 -18.78 -15.94 15.41
N SER A 84 -18.21 -15.69 16.58
CA SER A 84 -17.04 -14.80 16.73
C SER A 84 -15.85 -15.34 15.93
N GLU A 85 -15.52 -16.63 16.10
CA GLU A 85 -14.43 -17.28 15.38
C GLU A 85 -14.64 -17.34 13.85
N ILE A 86 -15.89 -17.53 13.39
CA ILE A 86 -16.23 -17.42 11.97
C ILE A 86 -15.95 -16.00 11.47
N SER A 87 -16.38 -14.99 12.23
CA SER A 87 -16.21 -13.58 11.83
C SER A 87 -14.74 -13.21 11.73
N VAL A 88 -13.90 -13.65 12.68
CA VAL A 88 -12.44 -13.46 12.62
C VAL A 88 -11.85 -14.12 11.36
N ALA A 89 -12.17 -15.39 11.11
CA ALA A 89 -11.67 -16.09 9.92
C ALA A 89 -12.15 -15.45 8.60
N GLN A 90 -13.36 -14.88 8.59
CA GLN A 90 -13.89 -14.15 7.45
C GLN A 90 -13.17 -12.81 7.25
N ILE A 91 -12.85 -12.09 8.33
CA ILE A 91 -12.07 -10.85 8.27
C ILE A 91 -10.68 -11.14 7.71
N GLU A 92 -9.97 -12.16 8.22
CA GLU A 92 -8.65 -12.55 7.72
C GLU A 92 -8.69 -12.91 6.21
N ALA A 93 -9.70 -13.67 5.78
CA ALA A 93 -9.87 -14.03 4.37
C ALA A 93 -10.17 -12.78 3.51
N THR A 94 -10.98 -11.86 4.00
CA THR A 94 -11.33 -10.62 3.31
C THR A 94 -10.12 -9.67 3.23
N GLU A 95 -9.33 -9.57 4.30
CA GLU A 95 -8.09 -8.80 4.32
C GLU A 95 -7.09 -9.31 3.29
N SER A 96 -6.89 -10.63 3.21
CA SER A 96 -6.04 -11.23 2.18
C SER A 96 -6.52 -10.93 0.75
N GLN A 97 -7.84 -11.01 0.51
CA GLN A 97 -8.43 -10.63 -0.78
C GLN A 97 -8.25 -9.14 -1.08
N ASN A 98 -8.43 -8.26 -0.09
CA ASN A 98 -8.26 -6.83 -0.23
C ASN A 98 -6.79 -6.47 -0.56
N ILE A 99 -5.83 -7.06 0.15
CA ILE A 99 -4.40 -6.87 -0.13
C ILE A 99 -4.07 -7.28 -1.58
N PHE A 100 -4.58 -8.43 -2.02
CA PHE A 100 -4.39 -8.90 -3.40
C PHE A 100 -5.01 -7.94 -4.43
N ALA A 101 -6.29 -7.56 -4.24
CA ALA A 101 -6.99 -6.68 -5.15
C ALA A 101 -6.32 -5.29 -5.25
N ASN A 102 -5.92 -4.74 -4.10
CA ASN A 102 -5.24 -3.46 -4.03
C ASN A 102 -3.87 -3.51 -4.72
N TYR A 103 -3.13 -4.62 -4.59
CA TYR A 103 -1.83 -4.79 -5.28
C TYR A 103 -1.99 -4.68 -6.80
N TYR A 104 -2.94 -5.39 -7.39
CA TYR A 104 -3.17 -5.32 -8.85
C TYR A 104 -3.69 -3.96 -9.29
N LYS A 105 -4.59 -3.37 -8.51
CA LYS A 105 -5.09 -2.02 -8.80
C LYS A 105 -3.97 -0.99 -8.81
N HIS A 106 -3.12 -1.00 -7.80
CA HIS A 106 -1.97 -0.10 -7.72
C HIS A 106 -0.98 -0.34 -8.87
N LEU A 107 -0.77 -1.60 -9.27
CA LEU A 107 0.07 -1.92 -10.43
C LEU A 107 -0.52 -1.42 -11.75
N GLU A 108 -1.85 -1.47 -11.90
CA GLU A 108 -2.56 -0.91 -13.06
C GLU A 108 -2.47 0.61 -13.09
N GLU A 109 -2.74 1.29 -11.98
CA GLU A 109 -2.60 2.75 -11.85
C GLU A 109 -1.16 3.20 -12.14
N PHE A 110 -0.17 2.45 -11.63
CA PHE A 110 1.24 2.70 -11.94
C PHE A 110 1.55 2.61 -13.43
N LYS A 111 1.00 1.59 -14.13
CA LYS A 111 1.18 1.42 -15.57
C LYS A 111 0.59 2.59 -16.36
N VAL A 112 -0.65 2.99 -16.05
CA VAL A 112 -1.34 4.10 -16.72
C VAL A 112 -0.52 5.39 -16.62
N LEU A 113 0.05 5.67 -15.44
CA LEU A 113 0.87 6.86 -15.25
C LEU A 113 2.18 6.82 -16.05
N LEU A 114 2.83 5.65 -16.15
CA LEU A 114 4.02 5.50 -17.00
C LEU A 114 3.69 5.71 -18.49
N GLU A 115 2.48 5.36 -18.91
CA GLU A 115 1.96 5.62 -20.26
C GLU A 115 1.71 7.11 -20.47
N ASP A 116 1.05 7.78 -19.52
CA ASP A 116 0.75 9.22 -19.58
C ASP A 116 2.03 10.08 -19.68
N GLN A 117 3.13 9.65 -19.05
CA GLN A 117 4.42 10.34 -19.09
C GLN A 117 5.30 9.93 -20.29
N ASN A 118 4.84 9.01 -21.16
CA ASN A 118 5.63 8.44 -22.25
C ASN A 118 6.96 7.80 -21.80
N ILE A 119 7.03 7.29 -20.57
CA ILE A 119 8.24 6.67 -20.00
C ILE A 119 8.22 5.15 -20.24
N ILE A 120 7.04 4.56 -20.45
CA ILE A 120 6.86 3.11 -20.53
C ILE A 120 7.77 2.43 -21.57
N SER A 121 8.09 3.11 -22.68
CA SER A 121 8.99 2.61 -23.72
C SER A 121 10.46 2.53 -23.29
N GLU A 122 10.86 3.25 -22.24
CA GLU A 122 12.22 3.24 -21.68
C GLU A 122 12.41 2.19 -20.57
N ILE A 123 11.33 1.50 -20.18
CA ILE A 123 11.33 0.55 -19.08
C ILE A 123 11.16 -0.85 -19.65
N GLU A 124 12.14 -1.74 -19.39
CA GLU A 124 12.08 -3.12 -19.88
C GLU A 124 10.92 -3.90 -19.22
N ASN A 125 10.72 -3.70 -17.92
CA ASN A 125 9.69 -4.38 -17.17
C ASN A 125 9.13 -3.49 -16.03
N TYR A 126 8.00 -2.83 -16.30
CA TYR A 126 7.35 -1.94 -15.33
C TYR A 126 6.94 -2.66 -14.04
N ARG A 127 6.69 -3.97 -14.06
CA ARG A 127 6.38 -4.73 -12.84
C ARG A 127 7.59 -4.89 -11.94
N GLN A 128 8.78 -5.06 -12.52
CA GLN A 128 10.02 -5.10 -11.74
C GLN A 128 10.35 -3.71 -11.19
N LEU A 129 10.15 -2.66 -11.99
CA LEU A 129 10.28 -1.28 -11.51
C LEU A 129 9.34 -1.04 -10.32
N HIS A 130 8.07 -1.42 -10.45
CA HIS A 130 7.08 -1.32 -9.37
C HIS A 130 7.54 -2.05 -8.10
N LEU A 131 8.00 -3.30 -8.20
CA LEU A 131 8.50 -4.07 -7.05
C LEU A 131 9.80 -3.50 -6.45
N SER A 132 10.63 -2.84 -7.26
CA SER A 132 11.86 -2.20 -6.76
C SER A 132 11.60 -0.90 -5.99
N LEU A 133 10.55 -0.17 -6.37
CA LEU A 133 10.08 1.00 -5.65
C LEU A 133 9.31 0.57 -4.39
N PHE A 134 8.35 -0.33 -4.55
CA PHE A 134 7.42 -0.76 -3.51
C PHE A 134 7.71 -2.21 -3.06
N ILE A 135 8.76 -2.40 -2.27
CA ILE A 135 9.27 -3.72 -1.88
C ILE A 135 8.20 -4.53 -1.10
N ASP A 136 7.43 -3.86 -0.23
CA ASP A 136 6.44 -4.50 0.66
C ASP A 136 5.00 -4.43 0.14
N VAL A 137 4.83 -4.14 -1.14
CA VAL A 137 3.51 -3.92 -1.77
C VAL A 137 2.60 -5.15 -1.73
N LYS A 138 3.19 -6.35 -1.75
CA LYS A 138 2.46 -7.62 -1.63
C LYS A 138 1.90 -7.85 -0.23
N SER A 139 2.43 -7.14 0.77
CA SER A 139 1.96 -7.14 2.15
C SER A 139 0.92 -6.03 2.40
N GLY A 140 0.55 -5.27 1.37
CA GLY A 140 -0.36 -4.13 1.49
C GLY A 140 0.31 -2.82 1.90
N ASN A 141 1.65 -2.78 1.96
CA ASN A 141 2.38 -1.53 2.20
C ASN A 141 2.80 -0.89 0.87
N TYR A 142 2.19 0.23 0.53
CA TYR A 142 2.44 1.00 -0.69
C TYR A 142 3.44 2.14 -0.49
N GLU A 143 4.10 2.20 0.66
CA GLU A 143 5.18 3.16 0.93
C GLU A 143 6.50 2.67 0.33
N ILE A 144 7.36 3.64 -0.01
CA ILE A 144 8.72 3.35 -0.47
C ILE A 144 9.66 3.36 0.71
N GLN A 145 10.43 2.28 0.81
CA GLN A 145 11.44 2.12 1.85
C GLN A 145 12.43 3.29 1.84
N GLU A 146 12.79 3.75 3.05
CA GLU A 146 13.70 4.89 3.25
C GLU A 146 15.07 4.66 2.58
N SER A 147 15.51 3.40 2.49
CA SER A 147 16.72 3.01 1.77
C SER A 147 16.65 3.31 0.27
N THR A 148 15.57 2.88 -0.39
CA THR A 148 15.33 3.14 -1.82
C THR A 148 15.19 4.64 -2.07
N ARG A 149 14.48 5.34 -1.18
CA ARG A 149 14.32 6.80 -1.21
C ARG A 149 15.66 7.51 -1.13
N GLY A 150 16.47 7.20 -0.12
CA GLY A 150 17.80 7.77 0.07
C GLY A 150 18.74 7.46 -1.10
N PHE A 151 18.63 6.28 -1.70
CA PHE A 151 19.37 5.93 -2.90
C PHE A 151 18.99 6.80 -4.11
N ILE A 152 17.69 7.02 -4.36
CA ILE A 152 17.22 7.90 -5.43
C ILE A 152 17.71 9.33 -5.20
N ILE A 153 17.47 9.88 -4.00
CA ILE A 153 17.83 11.26 -3.65
C ILE A 153 19.33 11.49 -3.79
N SER A 154 20.16 10.64 -3.20
CA SER A 154 21.62 10.81 -3.21
C SER A 154 22.21 10.79 -4.63
N ASN A 155 21.69 9.92 -5.50
CA ASN A 155 22.13 9.90 -6.90
C ASN A 155 21.63 11.15 -7.65
N LEU A 156 20.37 11.55 -7.50
CA LEU A 156 19.85 12.76 -8.16
C LEU A 156 20.61 14.03 -7.72
N LEU A 157 20.90 14.18 -6.44
CA LEU A 157 21.73 15.28 -5.93
C LEU A 157 23.14 15.22 -6.51
N SER A 158 23.74 14.03 -6.65
CA SER A 158 25.05 13.89 -7.29
C SER A 158 25.02 14.23 -8.77
N VAL A 159 23.94 13.94 -9.50
CA VAL A 159 23.81 14.37 -10.90
C VAL A 159 23.77 15.89 -10.97
N TYR A 160 22.94 16.51 -10.14
CA TYR A 160 22.77 17.95 -10.11
C TYR A 160 24.09 18.67 -9.80
N SER A 161 24.80 18.26 -8.74
CA SER A 161 26.08 18.88 -8.37
C SER A 161 27.10 18.81 -9.49
N ARG A 162 27.18 17.67 -10.19
CA ARG A 162 28.10 17.46 -11.30
C ARG A 162 27.69 18.23 -12.56
N LEU A 163 26.39 18.38 -12.82
CA LEU A 163 25.92 19.24 -13.91
C LEU A 163 26.24 20.71 -13.64
N LYS A 164 26.15 21.16 -12.39
CA LYS A 164 26.57 22.51 -11.97
C LYS A 164 28.07 22.72 -12.18
N GLU A 165 28.90 21.74 -11.83
CA GLU A 165 30.35 21.76 -12.12
C GLU A 165 30.63 21.87 -13.62
N VAL A 166 29.85 21.18 -14.46
CA VAL A 166 29.97 21.24 -15.93
C VAL A 166 29.61 22.63 -16.47
N GLU A 167 28.56 23.25 -15.93
CA GLU A 167 28.15 24.60 -16.29
C GLU A 167 29.23 25.63 -15.94
N GLU A 168 29.76 25.59 -14.72
CA GLU A 168 30.84 26.46 -14.27
C GLU A 168 32.11 26.26 -15.11
N LEU A 169 32.48 25.01 -15.38
CA LEU A 169 33.59 24.67 -16.26
C LEU A 169 33.39 25.22 -17.67
N SER A 170 32.16 25.15 -18.21
CA SER A 170 31.83 25.69 -19.52
C SER A 170 32.02 27.21 -19.57
N HIS A 171 31.55 27.94 -18.55
CA HIS A 171 31.76 29.38 -18.44
C HIS A 171 33.25 29.74 -18.35
N ASN A 172 34.00 29.11 -17.45
CA ASN A 172 35.43 29.35 -17.30
C ASN A 172 36.23 29.06 -18.57
N LEU A 173 35.82 28.05 -19.35
CA LEU A 173 36.47 27.71 -20.60
C LEU A 173 36.15 28.69 -21.72
N LEU A 174 34.98 29.35 -21.73
CA LEU A 174 34.66 30.38 -22.72
C LEU A 174 35.70 31.51 -22.70
N ASP A 175 36.09 31.96 -21.51
CA ASP A 175 37.05 33.06 -21.31
C ASP A 175 38.52 32.63 -21.47
N SER A 176 38.81 31.34 -21.53
CA SER A 176 40.18 30.81 -21.65
C SER A 176 40.75 30.92 -23.08
N ASN A 177 42.07 31.12 -23.19
CA ASN A 177 42.81 31.05 -24.46
C ASN A 177 43.12 29.60 -24.92
N GLU A 178 42.50 28.59 -24.33
CA GLU A 178 42.75 27.19 -24.69
C GLU A 178 42.26 26.86 -26.10
N LYS A 179 42.93 25.88 -26.75
CA LYS A 179 42.47 25.36 -28.03
C LYS A 179 41.07 24.75 -27.87
N GLN A 180 40.18 25.00 -28.84
CA GLN A 180 38.79 24.53 -28.80
C GLN A 180 38.65 23.01 -28.61
N SER A 181 39.57 22.22 -29.17
CA SER A 181 39.60 20.76 -28.98
C SER A 181 39.85 20.35 -27.52
N ILE A 182 40.67 21.11 -26.79
CA ILE A 182 40.95 20.87 -25.37
C ILE A 182 39.73 21.25 -24.52
N LYS A 183 39.11 22.41 -24.79
CA LYS A 183 37.87 22.85 -24.12
C LYS A 183 36.78 21.77 -24.23
N LYS A 184 36.54 21.28 -25.45
CA LYS A 184 35.56 20.22 -25.73
C LYS A 184 35.83 18.95 -24.92
N ARG A 185 37.07 18.45 -24.88
CA ARG A 185 37.43 17.24 -24.12
C ARG A 185 37.18 17.40 -22.62
N LYS A 186 37.50 18.56 -22.03
CA LYS A 186 37.28 18.84 -20.61
C LYS A 186 35.79 18.83 -20.24
N ILE A 187 34.98 19.58 -20.98
CA ILE A 187 33.53 19.66 -20.77
C ILE A 187 32.90 18.27 -20.87
N LEU A 188 33.30 17.54 -21.90
CA LEU A 188 32.79 16.21 -22.19
C LEU A 188 33.17 15.18 -21.10
N SER A 189 34.41 15.22 -20.60
CA SER A 189 34.82 14.39 -19.47
C SER A 189 33.99 14.69 -18.23
N ALA A 190 33.67 15.96 -17.96
CA ALA A 190 32.82 16.36 -16.85
C ALA A 190 31.37 15.87 -17.04
N PHE A 191 30.84 15.90 -18.28
CA PHE A 191 29.52 15.33 -18.58
C PHE A 191 29.42 13.83 -18.34
N VAL A 192 30.44 13.04 -18.69
CA VAL A 192 30.46 11.60 -18.41
C VAL A 192 30.39 11.35 -16.91
N LEU A 193 31.15 12.12 -16.14
CA LEU A 193 31.11 12.05 -14.68
C LEU A 193 29.72 12.40 -14.14
N ALA A 194 29.05 13.41 -14.71
CA ALA A 194 27.68 13.77 -14.35
C ALA A 194 26.64 12.70 -14.71
N TYR A 195 26.91 11.87 -15.73
CA TYR A 195 26.02 10.79 -16.16
C TYR A 195 26.13 9.52 -15.32
N GLU A 196 27.27 9.27 -14.67
CA GLU A 196 27.51 8.06 -13.85
C GLU A 196 26.41 7.78 -12.81
N PRO A 197 25.93 8.75 -12.00
CA PRO A 197 24.84 8.48 -11.06
C PRO A 197 23.50 8.16 -11.76
N ILE A 198 23.24 8.72 -12.95
CA ILE A 198 22.07 8.37 -13.77
C ILE A 198 22.18 6.92 -14.23
N LYS A 199 23.35 6.52 -14.72
CA LYS A 199 23.61 5.15 -15.14
C LYS A 199 23.36 4.16 -14.00
N LYS A 200 23.83 4.46 -12.78
CA LYS A 200 23.56 3.65 -11.58
C LYS A 200 22.07 3.53 -11.26
N LEU A 201 21.31 4.63 -11.38
CA LEU A 201 19.85 4.60 -11.20
C LEU A 201 19.18 3.74 -12.27
N ARG A 202 19.56 3.94 -13.54
CA ARG A 202 19.03 3.15 -14.68
C ARG A 202 19.29 1.66 -14.50
N GLU A 203 20.49 1.28 -14.08
CA GLU A 203 20.87 -0.11 -13.80
C GLU A 203 20.08 -0.69 -12.62
N HIS A 204 19.97 0.05 -11.52
CA HIS A 204 19.22 -0.38 -10.34
C HIS A 204 17.74 -0.67 -10.67
N PHE A 205 17.14 0.20 -11.50
CA PHE A 205 15.75 0.12 -11.89
C PHE A 205 15.49 -0.63 -13.21
N LYS A 206 16.54 -1.17 -13.85
CA LYS A 206 16.49 -1.91 -15.11
C LYS A 206 15.79 -1.16 -16.26
N PHE A 207 16.17 0.09 -16.44
CA PHE A 207 15.81 0.84 -17.64
C PHE A 207 16.52 0.26 -18.87
N THR A 208 15.90 0.38 -20.05
CA THR A 208 16.54 -0.07 -21.29
C THR A 208 17.83 0.72 -21.52
N PRO A 209 18.96 0.06 -21.87
CA PRO A 209 20.19 0.78 -22.18
C PRO A 209 19.97 1.80 -23.31
N LYS A 210 20.43 3.04 -23.12
CA LYS A 210 20.50 4.06 -24.17
C LYS A 210 21.90 4.12 -24.77
N ASP A 211 22.03 4.75 -25.93
CA ASP A 211 23.33 4.96 -26.57
C ASP A 211 24.35 5.61 -25.60
N LEU A 212 23.88 6.51 -24.72
CA LEU A 212 24.68 7.14 -23.66
C LEU A 212 25.30 6.14 -22.65
N ASP A 213 24.69 4.98 -22.41
CA ASP A 213 25.18 3.99 -21.44
C ASP A 213 26.43 3.25 -21.93
N THR A 214 26.66 3.26 -23.24
CA THR A 214 27.74 2.55 -23.94
C THR A 214 28.96 3.41 -24.25
N ILE A 215 28.91 4.72 -23.99
CA ILE A 215 29.96 5.61 -24.47
C ILE A 215 31.18 5.57 -23.55
N THR A 216 32.27 5.03 -24.07
CA THR A 216 33.58 5.07 -23.43
C THR A 216 34.24 6.43 -23.65
N THR A 217 35.16 6.82 -22.77
CA THR A 217 35.98 8.04 -22.91
C THR A 217 36.70 8.13 -24.26
N GLU A 218 37.07 6.98 -24.84
CA GLU A 218 37.71 6.87 -26.16
C GLU A 218 36.71 7.06 -27.32
N GLY A 219 35.54 6.42 -27.29
CA GLY A 219 34.50 6.61 -28.32
C GLY A 219 33.94 8.04 -28.33
N LEU A 220 33.94 8.69 -27.17
CA LEU A 220 33.52 10.07 -26.98
C LEU A 220 34.43 11.07 -27.74
N SER A 221 35.75 10.83 -27.77
CA SER A 221 36.68 11.68 -28.55
C SER A 221 36.41 11.62 -30.05
N GLU A 222 35.94 10.49 -30.56
CA GLU A 222 35.64 10.29 -31.98
C GLU A 222 34.25 10.84 -32.36
N LEU A 223 33.30 10.80 -31.41
CA LEU A 223 31.95 11.38 -31.53
C LEU A 223 31.94 12.92 -31.44
N VAL A 224 32.84 13.54 -30.67
CA VAL A 224 32.93 15.01 -30.52
C VAL A 224 33.25 15.74 -31.83
N ASP A 225 33.95 15.07 -32.75
CA ASP A 225 34.25 15.61 -34.06
C ASP A 225 33.06 15.47 -35.04
N LYS A 226 32.05 14.65 -34.69
CA LYS A 226 30.88 14.32 -35.54
C LYS A 226 29.52 14.74 -34.95
N VAL A 227 29.41 15.02 -33.65
CA VAL A 227 28.14 15.18 -32.93
C VAL A 227 28.10 16.48 -32.12
N HIS A 228 26.95 17.15 -32.16
CA HIS A 228 26.69 18.37 -31.38
C HIS A 228 26.51 18.04 -29.90
N LEU A 229 27.35 18.62 -29.03
CA LEU A 229 27.30 18.52 -27.56
C LEU A 229 25.88 18.63 -26.97
N TYR A 230 25.01 19.40 -27.64
CA TYR A 230 23.61 19.58 -27.32
C TYR A 230 22.79 18.27 -27.23
N SER A 231 23.08 17.26 -28.06
CA SER A 231 22.36 15.98 -28.03
C SER A 231 22.55 15.26 -26.69
N TYR A 232 23.77 15.29 -26.15
CA TYR A 232 24.09 14.70 -24.85
C TYR A 232 23.41 15.43 -23.70
N ILE A 233 23.45 16.76 -23.71
CA ILE A 233 22.76 17.58 -22.71
C ILE A 233 21.28 17.26 -22.69
N SER A 234 20.65 17.19 -23.86
CA SER A 234 19.22 16.84 -23.97
C SER A 234 18.91 15.43 -23.45
N GLY A 235 19.78 14.45 -23.72
CA GLY A 235 19.60 13.07 -23.26
C GLY A 235 19.73 12.91 -21.74
N ILE A 236 20.66 13.64 -21.13
CA ILE A 236 20.82 13.70 -19.67
C ILE A 236 19.61 14.38 -19.03
N SER A 237 19.24 15.57 -19.53
CA SER A 237 18.08 16.31 -19.03
C SER A 237 16.79 15.49 -19.10
N HIS A 238 16.55 14.81 -20.22
CA HIS A 238 15.40 13.93 -20.40
C HIS A 238 15.43 12.74 -19.43
N SER A 239 16.61 12.13 -19.21
CA SER A 239 16.75 11.03 -18.25
C SER A 239 16.49 11.46 -16.80
N VAL A 240 16.97 12.64 -16.41
CA VAL A 240 16.68 13.24 -15.10
C VAL A 240 15.19 13.53 -14.96
N SER A 241 14.56 14.11 -15.97
CA SER A 241 13.12 14.39 -15.97
C SER A 241 12.30 13.11 -15.78
N ASN A 242 12.61 12.05 -16.52
CA ASN A 242 11.91 10.76 -16.38
C ASN A 242 12.08 10.17 -14.97
N LEU A 243 13.28 10.23 -14.40
CA LEU A 243 13.54 9.76 -13.04
C LEU A 243 12.82 10.60 -11.98
N MET A 244 12.70 11.91 -12.20
CA MET A 244 11.90 12.81 -11.36
C MET A 244 10.41 12.51 -11.45
N GLU A 245 9.87 12.18 -12.62
CA GLU A 245 8.46 11.78 -12.74
C GLU A 245 8.19 10.44 -12.04
N VAL A 246 9.09 9.47 -12.17
CA VAL A 246 9.01 8.22 -11.42
C VAL A 246 9.09 8.47 -9.90
N SER A 247 9.93 9.42 -9.45
CA SER A 247 10.03 9.76 -8.03
C SER A 247 8.85 10.60 -7.50
N LYS A 248 8.09 11.31 -8.35
CA LYS A 248 6.86 12.00 -7.93
C LYS A 248 5.73 11.03 -7.59
N PHE A 249 5.64 9.91 -8.31
CA PHE A 249 4.61 8.88 -8.05
C PHE A 249 4.75 8.21 -6.68
N CYS A 250 5.94 8.28 -6.12
CA CYS A 250 6.31 7.66 -4.86
C CYS A 250 5.59 8.23 -3.62
N GLY A 251 4.66 9.19 -3.78
CA GLY A 251 3.61 9.56 -2.80
C GLY A 251 4.06 10.26 -1.52
N GLU A 252 5.29 10.06 -1.07
CA GLU A 252 5.87 10.66 0.14
C GLU A 252 7.05 11.59 -0.13
N PHE A 253 7.53 11.65 -1.36
CA PHE A 253 8.23 12.85 -1.79
C PHE A 253 7.18 13.93 -1.83
N LYS A 254 6.99 14.63 -0.71
CA LYS A 254 6.55 16.01 -0.79
C LYS A 254 7.44 16.58 -1.88
N VAL A 255 6.86 16.86 -3.04
CA VAL A 255 7.43 17.75 -4.06
C VAL A 255 8.15 18.90 -3.36
N PRO A 256 7.67 19.44 -2.20
CA PRO A 256 8.45 20.26 -1.31
C PRO A 256 9.85 19.77 -0.97
N LEU A 257 10.21 18.57 -0.53
CA LEU A 257 11.60 18.25 -0.11
C LEU A 257 12.60 18.20 -1.28
N ILE A 258 12.24 17.59 -2.41
CA ILE A 258 13.11 17.62 -3.60
C ILE A 258 13.08 19.01 -4.24
N MET A 259 11.93 19.68 -4.31
CA MET A 259 11.86 21.05 -4.81
C MET A 259 12.35 22.09 -3.83
N VAL A 260 12.44 21.83 -2.52
CA VAL A 260 13.08 22.67 -1.50
C VAL A 260 14.56 22.42 -1.56
N ALA A 261 15.03 21.18 -1.72
CA ALA A 261 16.44 20.94 -2.01
C ALA A 261 16.84 21.61 -3.34
N LEU A 262 16.05 21.46 -4.40
CA LEU A 262 16.30 22.13 -5.68
C LEU A 262 16.06 23.65 -5.61
N SER A 263 15.08 24.14 -4.86
CA SER A 263 14.77 25.58 -4.73
C SER A 263 15.71 26.29 -3.77
N GLU A 264 16.14 25.69 -2.66
CA GLU A 264 17.21 26.22 -1.80
C GLU A 264 18.52 26.31 -2.61
N LEU A 265 18.77 25.34 -3.51
CA LEU A 265 19.90 25.38 -4.43
C LEU A 265 19.72 26.42 -5.58
N GLU A 266 18.49 26.70 -6.03
CA GLU A 266 18.15 27.77 -6.98
C GLU A 266 18.18 29.18 -6.34
N GLU A 267 17.69 29.31 -5.11
CA GLU A 267 17.55 30.56 -4.34
C GLU A 267 18.91 31.06 -3.85
N GLU A 268 19.88 30.17 -3.61
CA GLU A 268 21.27 30.55 -3.31
C GLU A 268 21.98 31.27 -4.48
N ASN A 269 21.53 31.14 -5.75
CA ASN A 269 22.33 31.63 -6.89
C ASN A 269 21.57 32.32 -8.03
N GLY A 270 20.24 32.42 -8.02
CA GLY A 270 19.49 33.32 -8.90
C GLY A 270 19.69 33.14 -10.41
N LEU A 271 20.14 31.97 -10.89
CA LEU A 271 20.45 31.73 -12.29
C LEU A 271 20.18 30.28 -12.67
N ILE A 272 19.02 30.00 -13.29
CA ILE A 272 18.86 29.27 -14.57
C ILE A 272 17.52 29.72 -15.20
N HIS A 273 17.54 30.73 -16.08
CA HIS A 273 16.50 30.87 -17.10
C HIS A 273 16.87 29.91 -18.24
N GLY A 274 16.37 28.67 -18.21
CA GLY A 274 16.79 27.69 -19.23
C GLY A 274 16.12 26.32 -19.25
N ILE A 275 15.33 25.94 -18.23
CA ILE A 275 14.38 24.83 -18.37
C ILE A 275 13.02 25.45 -18.64
N PRO A 276 12.39 25.24 -19.81
CA PRO A 276 11.09 25.81 -20.09
C PRO A 276 10.06 25.22 -19.11
N THR A 277 9.68 26.01 -18.10
CA THR A 277 8.57 25.74 -17.19
C THR A 277 7.22 26.19 -17.77
N ASP A 278 7.13 26.39 -19.08
CA ASP A 278 5.89 26.72 -19.79
C ASP A 278 4.97 25.51 -19.92
N ARG A 279 4.44 25.09 -18.76
CA ARG A 279 3.10 24.54 -18.53
C ARG A 279 2.85 24.59 -17.03
N SER A 280 2.75 25.81 -16.53
CA SER A 280 2.11 26.10 -15.25
C SER A 280 0.64 25.63 -15.32
N TYR A 281 0.39 24.43 -14.79
CA TYR A 281 -0.95 24.02 -14.40
C TYR A 281 -1.44 25.02 -13.34
N LYS A 282 -2.39 25.89 -13.74
CA LYS A 282 -3.30 26.54 -12.79
C LYS A 282 -4.20 25.46 -12.18
N LEU A 283 -3.68 24.73 -11.20
CA LEU A 283 -4.52 23.96 -10.28
C LEU A 283 -5.07 24.95 -9.24
N ASN A 284 -6.28 25.44 -9.49
CA ASN A 284 -7.13 25.98 -8.43
C ASN A 284 -7.46 24.83 -7.48
N LEU A 285 -6.66 24.65 -6.44
CA LEU A 285 -7.03 23.79 -5.33
C LEU A 285 -8.15 24.49 -4.55
N PRO A 286 -9.26 23.81 -4.22
CA PRO A 286 -10.24 24.36 -3.29
C PRO A 286 -9.56 24.55 -1.93
N GLN A 287 -9.71 25.74 -1.36
CA GLN A 287 -9.34 25.96 0.04
C GLN A 287 -10.17 25.03 0.91
N ILE A 288 -9.52 24.01 1.46
CA ILE A 288 -10.07 23.25 2.58
C ILE A 288 -9.98 24.20 3.78
N SER A 289 -11.06 24.93 4.03
CA SER A 289 -11.22 25.67 5.27
C SER A 289 -11.25 24.65 6.42
N ASN A 290 -10.23 24.71 7.27
CA ASN A 290 -10.36 24.26 8.64
C ASN A 290 -11.47 25.10 9.28
N ASP A 291 -12.59 24.47 9.61
CA ASP A 291 -13.37 24.84 10.78
C ASP A 291 -14.21 23.63 11.21
N GLY A 292 -13.78 23.04 12.32
CA GLY A 292 -14.67 22.23 13.14
C GLY A 292 -15.31 23.13 14.18
N GLU A 293 -16.62 23.36 14.10
CA GLU A 293 -17.41 23.59 15.32
C GLU A 293 -18.91 23.29 15.17
N ARG A 294 -19.47 22.85 16.31
CA ARG A 294 -20.82 22.34 16.56
C ARG A 294 -21.94 23.37 16.31
N ARG A 295 -23.11 22.92 15.83
CA ARG A 295 -24.40 22.82 16.59
C ARG A 295 -25.62 22.59 15.68
N ARG A 296 -26.53 21.74 16.17
CA ARG A 296 -27.94 21.60 15.76
C ARG A 296 -28.66 22.96 15.78
N VAL A 297 -29.56 23.22 14.82
CA VAL A 297 -30.98 23.55 15.04
C VAL A 297 -31.80 23.26 13.76
N THR A 298 -32.97 22.66 14.00
CA THR A 298 -34.16 22.39 13.20
C THR A 298 -34.69 23.53 12.31
N LYS A 299 -35.28 23.19 11.14
CA LYS A 299 -36.64 23.55 10.64
C LYS A 299 -36.71 23.45 9.11
N THR A 300 -37.43 22.46 8.57
CA THR A 300 -38.82 22.51 8.06
C THR A 300 -38.95 22.99 6.60
N PHE A 301 -39.50 22.08 5.79
CA PHE A 301 -40.20 22.24 4.52
C PHE A 301 -40.81 23.62 4.22
N SER A 302 -40.66 24.06 2.97
CA SER A 302 -41.81 24.48 2.14
C SER A 302 -41.46 24.36 0.66
N ILE A 303 -42.32 23.62 -0.04
CA ILE A 303 -42.42 23.51 -1.50
C ILE A 303 -43.09 24.81 -1.99
N ASN A 304 -42.62 25.37 -3.10
CA ASN A 304 -43.53 26.14 -3.96
C ASN A 304 -43.21 25.88 -5.44
N THR A 305 -44.16 25.18 -6.03
CA THR A 305 -44.35 24.84 -7.42
C THR A 305 -44.73 26.09 -8.21
N THR A 306 -44.09 26.26 -9.36
CA THR A 306 -44.59 27.02 -10.50
C THR A 306 -45.90 26.43 -11.02
N LEU A 307 -46.89 27.26 -11.37
CA LEU A 307 -47.81 27.05 -12.50
C LEU A 307 -48.71 28.28 -12.76
N LYS A 308 -48.49 28.85 -13.94
CA LYS A 308 -49.45 29.36 -14.96
C LYS A 308 -50.72 30.15 -14.58
N ASN A 309 -50.85 31.22 -15.39
CA ASN A 309 -52.00 32.05 -15.77
C ASN A 309 -52.30 33.26 -14.88
#